data_AF-A0A4Y8C5A3-F1
#
_entry.id   AF-A0A4Y8C5A3-F1
#
_cell.length_a   1.000
_cell.length_b   1.000
_cell.length_c   1.000
_cell.angle_alpha   90.00
_cell.angle_beta   90.00
_cell.angle_gamma   90.00
#
_symmetry.space_group_name_H-M   'P 1'
#
loop_
_entity.id
_entity.type
_entity.pdbx_description
1 polymer ?
#
loop_
_entity_poly.entity_id
_entity_poly.type
_entity_poly.pdbx_seq_one_letter_code
_entity_poly.pdbx_strand_id
1 'polypeptide(L)'
;AKESLQDYLEKHGKIGIYELDTRYLVKMIRNNGNLRAVISTEISNKEDLKIALEKSAKIDEVNFVKEVSTKKNYSHKQGVW
;
A
#
# COMPACT_ATOMS: atom_id res chain seq x y z
N ALA A 1 22.00 11.97 -4.02
CA ALA A 1 20.60 11.78 -3.58
C ALA A 1 20.06 13.13 -3.12
N LYS A 2 18.77 13.44 -3.35
CA LYS A 2 18.20 14.75 -2.98
C LYS A 2 17.61 14.79 -1.56
N GLU A 3 17.10 13.67 -1.06
CA GLU A 3 16.51 13.49 0.28
C GLU A 3 16.73 12.02 0.69
N SER A 4 16.60 11.69 1.98
CA SER A 4 16.62 10.29 2.43
C SER A 4 15.27 9.59 2.11
N LEU A 5 15.27 8.25 2.06
CA LEU A 5 14.04 7.49 1.82
C LEU A 5 13.00 7.73 2.93
N GLN A 6 13.48 7.87 4.17
CA GLN A 6 12.63 8.14 5.32
C GLN A 6 11.92 9.49 5.18
N ASP A 7 12.69 10.56 4.90
CA ASP A 7 12.13 11.91 4.73
C ASP A 7 11.09 11.96 3.59
N TYR A 8 11.35 11.22 2.51
CA TYR A 8 10.43 11.12 1.39
C TYR A 8 9.11 10.43 1.77
N LEU A 9 9.19 9.31 2.49
CA LEU A 9 8.00 8.57 2.93
C LEU A 9 7.16 9.40 3.90
N GLU A 10 7.79 10.06 4.87
CA GLU A 10 7.13 10.94 5.84
C GLU A 10 6.43 12.12 5.13
N LYS A 11 7.11 12.78 4.19
CA LYS A 11 6.56 13.89 3.39
C LYS A 11 5.32 13.49 2.58
N HIS A 12 5.23 12.24 2.14
CA HIS A 12 4.10 11.72 1.38
C HIS A 12 3.06 10.99 2.25
N GLY A 13 3.19 11.03 3.58
CA GLY A 13 2.29 10.36 4.51
C GLY A 13 2.25 8.84 4.30
N LYS A 14 3.39 8.24 3.94
CA LYS A 14 3.55 6.80 3.71
C LYS A 14 4.34 6.17 4.85
N ILE A 15 3.89 5.01 5.29
CA ILE A 15 4.55 4.24 6.34
C ILE A 15 5.54 3.26 5.68
N GLY A 16 6.77 3.25 6.15
CA GLY A 16 7.78 2.24 5.84
C GLY A 16 8.02 1.35 7.05
N ILE A 17 8.16 0.04 6.81
CA ILE A 17 8.52 -0.95 7.83
C ILE A 17 9.80 -1.65 7.38
N TYR A 18 10.72 -1.87 8.32
CA TYR A 18 12.00 -2.54 8.08
C TYR A 18 12.22 -3.64 9.14
N GLU A 19 13.27 -4.47 8.98
CA GLU A 19 13.56 -5.61 9.88
C GLU A 19 12.51 -6.74 9.91
N LEU A 20 11.79 -6.93 8.80
CA LEU A 20 10.85 -8.04 8.64
C LEU A 20 11.44 -9.14 7.74
N ASP A 21 11.09 -10.40 8.02
CA ASP A 21 11.39 -11.50 7.11
C ASP A 21 10.49 -11.45 5.87
N THR A 22 10.91 -10.64 4.90
CA THR A 22 10.22 -10.51 3.62
C THR A 22 10.21 -11.82 2.83
N ARG A 23 11.16 -12.75 3.04
CA ARG A 23 11.14 -14.06 2.37
C ARG A 23 10.01 -14.93 2.89
N TYR A 24 9.78 -14.91 4.21
CA TYR A 24 8.65 -15.60 4.81
C TYR A 24 7.32 -15.02 4.30
N LEU A 25 7.19 -13.69 4.27
CA LEU A 25 6.00 -13.02 3.73
C LEU A 25 5.74 -13.39 2.26
N VAL A 26 6.78 -13.37 1.43
CA VAL A 26 6.66 -13.75 0.01
C VAL A 26 6.25 -15.21 -0.14
N LYS A 27 6.80 -16.14 0.65
CA LYS A 27 6.37 -17.55 0.66
C LYS A 27 4.90 -17.69 1.03
N MET A 28 4.45 -16.94 2.04
CA MET A 28 3.07 -16.96 2.50
C MET A 28 2.11 -16.46 1.41
N ILE A 29 2.43 -15.33 0.76
CA ILE A 29 1.65 -14.77 -0.34
C ILE A 29 1.62 -15.75 -1.53
N ARG A 30 2.76 -16.34 -1.88
CA ARG A 30 2.82 -17.31 -3.00
C ARG A 30 1.95 -18.55 -2.77
N ASN A 31 1.87 -19.04 -1.54
CA ASN A 31 1.10 -20.24 -1.22
C ASN A 31 -0.40 -19.97 -1.05
N ASN A 32 -0.78 -18.80 -0.54
CA ASN A 32 -2.19 -18.47 -0.23
C ASN A 32 -2.84 -17.54 -1.28
N GLY A 33 -2.07 -17.01 -2.23
CA GLY A 33 -2.54 -16.06 -3.24
C GLY A 33 -2.66 -14.63 -2.69
N ASN A 34 -3.80 -13.99 -2.94
CA ASN A 34 -4.04 -12.60 -2.53
C ASN A 34 -4.32 -12.52 -1.02
N LEU A 35 -3.39 -11.93 -0.27
CA LEU A 35 -3.52 -11.70 1.16
C LEU A 35 -3.68 -10.20 1.43
N ARG A 36 -4.64 -9.86 2.29
CA ARG A 36 -4.81 -8.51 2.83
C ARG A 36 -3.99 -8.37 4.11
N ALA A 37 -3.41 -7.20 4.32
CA ALA A 37 -2.67 -6.86 5.52
C ALA A 37 -3.14 -5.52 6.07
N VAL A 38 -3.07 -5.37 7.40
CA VAL A 38 -3.29 -4.12 8.11
C VAL A 38 -2.04 -3.82 8.92
N ILE A 39 -1.61 -2.56 8.88
CA ILE A 39 -0.44 -2.07 9.62
C ILE A 39 -0.93 -0.89 10.45
N SER A 40 -0.68 -0.92 11.75
CA SER A 40 -1.00 0.18 12.66
C SER A 40 0.20 0.47 13.55
N THR A 41 0.43 1.75 13.80
CA THR A 41 1.41 2.25 14.77
C THR A 41 0.78 2.59 16.12
N GLU A 42 -0.56 2.61 16.20
CA GLU A 42 -1.33 3.05 17.37
C GLU A 42 -2.06 1.89 18.06
N ILE A 43 -2.60 0.97 17.26
CA ILE A 43 -3.39 -0.17 17.75
C ILE A 43 -2.48 -1.38 17.88
N SER A 44 -2.21 -1.79 19.11
CA SER A 44 -1.45 -3.02 19.41
C SER A 44 -2.35 -4.23 19.67
N ASN A 45 -3.66 -4.04 19.81
CA ASN A 45 -4.59 -5.13 20.07
C ASN A 45 -4.92 -5.92 18.79
N LYS A 46 -4.69 -7.22 18.83
CA LYS A 46 -4.93 -8.15 17.72
C LYS A 46 -6.40 -8.22 17.32
N GLU A 47 -7.33 -8.11 18.27
CA GLU A 47 -8.77 -8.17 18.00
C GLU A 47 -9.23 -6.95 17.21
N ASP A 48 -8.79 -5.76 17.62
CA ASP A 48 -9.11 -4.51 16.95
C ASP A 48 -8.52 -4.46 15.53
N LEU A 49 -7.29 -4.95 15.34
CA LEU A 49 -6.68 -5.08 14.02
C LEU A 49 -7.43 -6.06 13.12
N LYS A 50 -7.93 -7.18 13.68
CA LYS A 50 -8.74 -8.14 12.92
C LYS A 50 -10.05 -7.51 12.45
N ILE A 51 -10.73 -6.75 13.32
CA ILE A 51 -11.95 -6.02 12.98
C ILE A 51 -11.65 -5.00 11.86
N ALA A 52 -10.55 -4.26 11.95
CA ALA A 52 -10.15 -3.31 10.91
C ALA A 52 -9.86 -4.00 9.57
N LEU A 53 -9.19 -5.17 9.59
CA LEU A 53 -8.92 -5.97 8.39
C LEU A 53 -10.22 -6.50 7.75
N GLU A 54 -11.19 -6.91 8.56
CA GLU A 54 -12.51 -7.37 8.08
C GLU A 54 -13.35 -6.22 7.52
N LYS A 55 -13.30 -5.03 8.14
CA LYS A 55 -13.97 -3.82 7.65
C LYS A 55 -13.35 -3.23 6.39
N SER A 56 -12.06 -3.50 6.13
CA SER A 56 -11.40 -3.00 4.92
C SER A 56 -12.04 -3.59 3.68
N ALA A 57 -12.47 -2.70 2.78
CA ALA A 57 -12.99 -3.09 1.46
C ALA A 57 -11.97 -3.95 0.71
N LYS A 58 -12.46 -4.95 -0.04
CA LYS A 58 -11.59 -5.74 -0.91
C LYS A 58 -11.18 -4.89 -2.11
N ILE A 59 -9.97 -5.16 -2.62
CA ILE A 59 -9.48 -4.49 -3.82
C ILE A 59 -10.45 -4.70 -5.00
N ASP A 60 -11.12 -5.86 -5.04
CA ASP A 60 -12.08 -6.24 -6.08
C ASP A 60 -13.42 -5.49 -5.98
N GLU A 61 -13.74 -4.93 -4.81
CA GLU A 61 -14.99 -4.22 -4.53
C GLU A 61 -14.89 -2.72 -4.81
N VAL A 62 -13.67 -2.20 -4.98
CA VAL A 62 -13.40 -0.76 -5.14
C VAL A 62 -12.88 -0.46 -6.54
N ASN A 63 -13.56 0.45 -7.25
CA ASN A 63 -13.11 0.91 -8.56
C ASN A 63 -12.00 1.96 -8.45
N PHE A 64 -10.76 1.50 -8.23
CA PHE A 64 -9.58 2.37 -8.19
C PHE A 64 -9.27 3.05 -9.52
N VAL A 65 -9.67 2.45 -10.65
CA VAL A 65 -9.44 3.04 -11.98
C VAL A 65 -10.12 4.40 -12.06
N LYS A 66 -11.34 4.54 -11.53
CA LYS A 66 -12.04 5.82 -11.47
C LYS A 66 -11.36 6.83 -10.54
N GLU A 67 -10.72 6.38 -9.48
CA GLU A 67 -10.07 7.24 -8.48
C GLU A 67 -8.76 7.84 -9.00
N VAL A 68 -7.94 7.03 -9.68
CA VAL A 68 -6.59 7.44 -10.13
C VAL A 68 -6.57 7.96 -11.57
N SER A 69 -7.64 7.75 -12.35
CA SER A 69 -7.70 8.21 -13.74
C SER A 69 -7.78 9.74 -13.83
N THR A 70 -7.18 10.27 -14.89
CA THR A 70 -7.27 11.71 -15.20
C THR A 70 -8.71 12.11 -15.46
N LYS A 71 -9.16 13.20 -14.83
CA LYS A 71 -10.54 13.72 -15.01
C LYS A 71 -10.76 14.36 -16.38
N LYS A 72 -9.67 14.72 -17.08
CA LYS A 72 -9.71 15.38 -18.38
C LYS A 72 -8.64 14.80 -19.30
N ASN A 73 -8.96 14.71 -20.58
CA ASN A 73 -7.99 14.32 -21.59
C ASN A 73 -6.87 15.35 -21.67
N TYR A 74 -5.64 14.87 -21.74
CA TYR A 74 -4.46 15.69 -21.97
C TYR A 74 -3.56 14.97 -22.99
N SER A 75 -2.80 15.76 -23.74
CA SER A 75 -1.83 15.24 -24.71
C SER A 75 -0.45 15.26 -24.07
N HIS A 76 0.18 14.10 -23.95
CA HIS A 76 1.55 13.98 -23.46
C HIS A 76 2.52 14.34 -24.58
N LYS A 77 3.14 15.53 -24.50
CA LYS A 77 4.06 16.04 -25.53
C LYS A 77 5.53 15.75 -25.26
N GLN A 78 5.85 15.13 -24.12
CA GLN A 78 7.21 14.74 -23.77
C GLN A 78 7.43 13.28 -24.17
N GLY A 79 8.43 13.03 -25.01
CA GLY A 79 8.94 11.67 -25.21
C GLY A 79 9.80 11.26 -24.02
N VAL A 80 9.77 9.98 -23.66
CA VAL A 80 10.82 9.41 -22.82
C VAL A 80 11.79 8.73 -23.76
N TRP A 81 12.81 9.49 -24.21
CA TRP A 81 14.15 9.03 -24.60
C TRP A 81 15.02 10.26 -24.87
#